data_AF-A0A2V5KPH4-F1
#
_entry.id   AF-A0A2V5KPH4-F1
#
_cell.length_a   1.000
_cell.length_b   1.000
_cell.length_c   1.000
_cell.angle_alpha   90.00
_cell.angle_beta   90.00
_cell.angle_gamma   90.00
#
_symmetry.space_group_name_H-M   'P 1'
#
loop_
_entity.id
_entity.type
_entity.pdbx_description
1 polymer ?
#
loop_
_entity_poly.entity_id
_entity_poly.type
_entity_poly.pdbx_seq_one_letter_code
_entity_poly.pdbx_strand_id
1 'polypeptide(L)'
;MREITYRQALNEALGEELERDPNVFLMGEEVAEYQGAYKVSQGLLQRFGPRRIIDTPISENGFAGLGVGAAMVGLRPIIEFMTFSFSLVAFDQVVNNAPNMFTMSGGQFNIPITFRGPNGPAHQLGATHSHATENFYASVPGLKVCTPATPRDAKGLLKTAVRDDNPVLVLESELLYSSKGMVEPPDEELLIPLGKAEVKREGSDVSIICYAQTVPLALKVAAQLEE
;
A
#
# COMPACT_ATOMS: atom_id res chain seq x y z
N MET A 1 -11.38 16.36 -12.11
CA MET A 1 -10.78 16.23 -10.77
C MET A 1 -11.83 16.47 -9.70
N ARG A 2 -11.81 15.69 -8.62
CA ARG A 2 -12.64 15.86 -7.42
C ARG A 2 -11.80 15.75 -6.16
N GLU A 3 -12.21 16.42 -5.09
CA GLU A 3 -11.51 16.37 -3.82
C GLU A 3 -12.01 15.18 -2.99
N ILE A 4 -11.08 14.31 -2.58
CA ILE A 4 -11.35 13.21 -1.66
C ILE A 4 -10.23 13.08 -0.63
N THR A 5 -10.50 12.35 0.44
CA THR A 5 -9.47 12.00 1.43
C THR A 5 -8.54 10.92 0.91
N TYR A 6 -7.32 10.86 1.44
CA TYR A 6 -6.35 9.79 1.16
C TYR A 6 -6.93 8.40 1.44
N ARG A 7 -7.65 8.25 2.56
CA ARG A 7 -8.37 7.01 2.91
C ARG A 7 -9.41 6.62 1.86
N GLN A 8 -10.22 7.58 1.39
CA GLN A 8 -11.21 7.31 0.34
C GLN A 8 -10.53 6.92 -0.98
N ALA A 9 -9.40 7.55 -1.31
CA ALA A 9 -8.64 7.22 -2.51
C ALA A 9 -8.11 5.77 -2.49
N LEU A 10 -7.64 5.29 -1.34
CA LEU A 10 -7.26 3.88 -1.15
C LEU A 10 -8.47 2.94 -1.23
N ASN A 11 -9.58 3.30 -0.58
CA ASN A 11 -10.82 2.50 -0.63
C ASN A 11 -11.32 2.33 -2.06
N GLU A 12 -11.30 3.40 -2.85
CA GLU A 12 -11.68 3.37 -4.26
C GLU A 12 -10.72 2.51 -5.08
N ALA A 13 -9.41 2.64 -4.88
CA ALA A 13 -8.43 1.78 -5.54
C ALA A 13 -8.70 0.29 -5.24
N LEU A 14 -8.94 -0.07 -3.97
CA LEU A 14 -9.29 -1.44 -3.61
C LEU A 14 -10.58 -1.90 -4.31
N GLY A 15 -11.63 -1.08 -4.25
CA GLY A 15 -12.92 -1.40 -4.85
C GLY A 15 -12.83 -1.58 -6.38
N GLU A 16 -12.12 -0.69 -7.06
CA GLU A 16 -11.92 -0.73 -8.51
C GLU A 16 -11.13 -1.97 -8.94
N GLU A 17 -10.07 -2.35 -8.22
CA GLU A 17 -9.30 -3.55 -8.56
C GLU A 17 -10.04 -4.85 -8.21
N LEU A 18 -10.83 -4.87 -7.13
CA LEU A 18 -11.71 -6.00 -6.79
C LEU A 18 -12.81 -6.21 -7.84
N GLU A 19 -13.33 -5.12 -8.41
CA GLU A 19 -14.34 -5.16 -9.46
C GLU A 19 -13.75 -5.54 -10.82
N ARG A 20 -12.55 -5.05 -11.13
CA ARG A 20 -11.83 -5.35 -12.37
C ARG A 20 -11.42 -6.82 -12.48
N ASP A 21 -10.91 -7.41 -11.41
CA ASP A 21 -10.27 -8.72 -11.46
C ASP A 21 -10.85 -9.67 -10.40
N PRO A 22 -11.50 -10.78 -10.81
CA PRO A 22 -12.09 -11.73 -9.87
C PRO A 22 -11.05 -12.47 -9.02
N ASN A 23 -9.76 -12.46 -9.41
CA ASN A 23 -8.67 -13.09 -8.67
C ASN A 23 -8.10 -12.20 -7.55
N VAL A 24 -8.40 -10.90 -7.54
CA VAL A 24 -7.96 -9.98 -6.48
C VAL A 24 -8.75 -10.25 -5.21
N PHE A 25 -8.14 -10.25 -4.03
CA PHE A 25 -8.91 -10.29 -2.77
C PHE A 25 -8.14 -9.58 -1.67
N LEU A 26 -8.87 -9.05 -0.69
CA LEU A 26 -8.28 -8.41 0.49
C LEU A 26 -8.32 -9.40 1.66
N MET A 27 -7.19 -9.53 2.33
CA MET A 27 -7.06 -10.39 3.51
C MET A 27 -6.16 -9.73 4.55
N GLY A 28 -6.58 -9.80 5.81
CA GLY A 28 -5.83 -9.26 6.94
C GLY A 28 -6.68 -9.26 8.21
N GLU A 29 -6.13 -8.69 9.26
CA GLU A 29 -6.84 -8.54 10.53
C GLU A 29 -7.87 -7.42 10.41
N GLU A 30 -9.12 -7.70 10.79
CA GLU A 30 -10.19 -6.71 10.92
C GLU A 30 -10.58 -5.99 9.61
N VAL A 31 -10.15 -6.48 8.44
CA VAL A 31 -10.42 -5.87 7.13
C VAL A 31 -11.88 -6.04 6.69
N ALA A 32 -12.60 -7.04 7.20
CA ALA A 32 -13.96 -7.37 6.76
C ALA A 32 -15.02 -6.78 7.70
N GLU A 33 -15.32 -7.42 8.82
CA GLU A 33 -16.46 -7.02 9.68
C GLU A 33 -16.20 -5.68 10.37
N TYR A 34 -14.98 -5.44 10.82
CA TYR A 34 -14.57 -4.17 11.41
C TYR A 34 -14.27 -3.10 10.35
N GLN A 35 -14.30 -3.44 9.05
CA GLN A 35 -14.10 -2.51 7.94
C GLN A 35 -12.73 -1.84 7.93
N GLY A 36 -11.72 -2.51 8.47
CA GLY A 36 -10.34 -2.03 8.62
C GLY A 36 -10.16 -1.10 9.82
N ALA A 37 -9.01 -1.21 10.50
CA ALA A 37 -8.67 -0.36 11.65
C ALA A 37 -8.77 1.14 11.31
N TYR A 38 -8.31 1.51 10.11
CA TYR A 38 -8.31 2.88 9.59
C TYR A 38 -9.42 3.16 8.59
N LYS A 39 -10.42 2.28 8.47
CA LYS A 39 -11.57 2.43 7.55
C LYS A 39 -11.20 2.52 6.07
N VAL A 40 -10.06 1.94 5.67
CA VAL A 40 -9.67 1.86 4.26
C VAL A 40 -10.51 0.82 3.51
N SER A 41 -10.93 -0.29 4.14
CA SER A 41 -11.77 -1.32 3.52
C SER A 41 -13.27 -1.12 3.76
N GLN A 42 -13.68 0.09 4.17
CA GLN A 42 -15.07 0.40 4.48
C GLN A 42 -16.03 0.08 3.33
N GLY A 43 -17.13 -0.62 3.64
CA GLY A 43 -18.15 -1.01 2.67
C GLY A 43 -17.76 -2.14 1.70
N LEU A 44 -16.51 -2.61 1.69
CA LEU A 44 -16.05 -3.59 0.70
C LEU A 44 -16.64 -4.98 0.95
N LEU A 45 -16.80 -5.40 2.22
CA LEU A 45 -17.40 -6.70 2.54
C LEU A 45 -18.84 -6.80 2.01
N GLN A 46 -19.63 -5.74 2.17
CA GLN A 46 -21.01 -5.69 1.70
C GLN A 46 -21.09 -5.71 0.17
N ARG A 47 -20.09 -5.13 -0.52
CA ARG A 47 -20.02 -5.08 -1.98
C ARG A 47 -19.53 -6.39 -2.62
N PHE A 48 -18.48 -7.01 -2.06
CA PHE A 48 -17.76 -8.12 -2.70
C PHE A 48 -17.91 -9.46 -1.99
N GLY A 49 -18.45 -9.46 -0.77
CA GLY A 49 -18.73 -10.66 0.01
C GLY A 49 -17.52 -11.29 0.70
N PRO A 50 -17.76 -12.27 1.59
CA PRO A 50 -16.76 -12.84 2.49
C PRO A 50 -15.72 -13.74 1.80
N ARG A 51 -15.87 -14.00 0.50
CA ARG A 51 -14.85 -14.70 -0.30
C ARG A 51 -13.78 -13.76 -0.87
N ARG A 52 -14.05 -12.45 -0.87
CA ARG A 52 -13.18 -11.43 -1.46
C ARG A 52 -12.60 -10.50 -0.40
N ILE A 53 -13.28 -10.34 0.73
CA ILE A 53 -12.82 -9.57 1.89
C ILE A 53 -12.81 -10.51 3.09
N ILE A 54 -11.62 -10.86 3.57
CA ILE A 54 -11.40 -12.00 4.47
C ILE A 54 -10.69 -11.54 5.74
N ASP A 55 -11.37 -11.67 6.89
CA ASP A 55 -10.72 -11.53 8.20
C ASP A 55 -9.86 -12.76 8.49
N THR A 56 -8.67 -12.52 9.05
CA THR A 56 -7.72 -13.58 9.42
C THR A 56 -7.60 -13.74 10.93
N PRO A 57 -7.11 -14.90 11.42
CA PRO A 57 -6.53 -14.96 12.76
C PRO A 57 -5.41 -13.93 12.92
N ILE A 58 -5.14 -13.53 14.16
CA ILE A 58 -4.04 -12.62 14.50
C ILE A 58 -2.72 -13.40 14.39
N SER A 59 -2.18 -13.43 13.17
CA SER A 59 -0.99 -14.18 12.80
C SER A 59 -0.46 -13.70 11.45
N GLU A 60 0.34 -12.64 11.47
CA GLU A 60 0.88 -11.97 10.29
C GLU A 60 1.65 -12.94 9.40
N ASN A 61 2.46 -13.80 10.01
CA ASN A 61 3.19 -14.83 9.27
C ASN A 61 2.25 -15.83 8.57
N GLY A 62 1.16 -16.21 9.25
CA GLY A 62 0.20 -17.18 8.72
C GLY A 62 -0.54 -16.65 7.49
N PHE A 63 -1.14 -15.45 7.60
CA PHE A 63 -1.89 -14.91 6.48
C PHE A 63 -0.99 -14.36 5.36
N ALA A 64 0.21 -13.86 5.65
CA ALA A 64 1.18 -13.51 4.62
C ALA A 64 1.59 -14.75 3.81
N GLY A 65 1.87 -15.87 4.48
CA GLY A 65 2.21 -17.14 3.81
C GLY A 65 1.06 -17.72 3.00
N LEU A 66 -0.17 -17.63 3.52
CA LEU A 66 -1.37 -17.98 2.76
C LEU A 66 -1.50 -17.10 1.50
N GLY A 67 -1.21 -15.80 1.61
CA GLY A 67 -1.14 -14.87 0.48
C GLY A 67 -0.11 -15.32 -0.57
N VAL A 68 1.12 -15.62 -0.17
CA VAL A 68 2.15 -16.10 -1.09
C VAL A 68 1.68 -17.39 -1.80
N GLY A 69 1.14 -18.36 -1.06
CA GLY A 69 0.60 -19.59 -1.64
C GLY A 69 -0.58 -19.35 -2.60
N ALA A 70 -1.47 -18.42 -2.26
CA ALA A 70 -2.59 -18.02 -3.13
C ALA A 70 -2.10 -17.39 -4.44
N ALA A 71 -1.06 -16.56 -4.37
CA ALA A 71 -0.43 -15.96 -5.55
C ALA A 71 0.17 -17.02 -6.48
N MET A 72 0.81 -18.05 -5.92
CA MET A 72 1.39 -19.17 -6.69
C MET A 72 0.34 -19.96 -7.49
N VAL A 73 -0.93 -19.97 -7.05
CA VAL A 73 -2.03 -20.67 -7.74
C VAL A 73 -2.87 -19.73 -8.61
N GLY A 74 -2.38 -18.52 -8.88
CA GLY A 74 -2.98 -17.60 -9.85
C GLY A 74 -3.94 -16.56 -9.25
N LEU A 75 -4.03 -16.46 -7.93
CA LEU A 75 -4.77 -15.36 -7.29
C LEU A 75 -3.91 -14.10 -7.16
N ARG A 76 -4.53 -12.96 -6.84
CA ARG A 76 -3.85 -11.66 -6.67
C ARG A 76 -4.13 -11.06 -5.29
N PRO A 77 -3.57 -11.63 -4.22
CA PRO A 77 -3.85 -11.19 -2.86
C PRO A 77 -3.36 -9.77 -2.58
N ILE A 78 -4.20 -9.03 -1.87
CA ILE A 78 -3.86 -7.80 -1.17
C ILE A 78 -3.85 -8.15 0.32
N ILE A 79 -2.65 -8.16 0.90
CA ILE A 79 -2.43 -8.46 2.31
C ILE A 79 -2.33 -7.16 3.10
N GLU A 80 -3.24 -6.95 4.04
CA GLU A 80 -3.22 -5.79 4.94
C GLU A 80 -2.62 -6.19 6.29
N PHE A 81 -1.53 -5.53 6.68
CA PHE A 81 -1.06 -5.52 8.06
C PHE A 81 -1.72 -4.34 8.79
N MET A 82 -2.17 -4.56 10.02
CA MET A 82 -2.74 -3.49 10.86
C MET A 82 -1.75 -2.31 11.01
N THR A 83 -0.46 -2.60 11.13
CA THR A 83 0.66 -1.68 10.95
C THR A 83 1.85 -2.45 10.41
N PHE A 84 2.69 -1.81 9.59
CA PHE A 84 3.94 -2.40 9.11
C PHE A 84 4.94 -2.69 10.22
N SER A 85 4.78 -2.13 11.42
CA SER A 85 5.55 -2.59 12.58
C SER A 85 5.33 -4.08 12.88
N PHE A 86 4.14 -4.60 12.60
CA PHE A 86 3.79 -6.01 12.81
C PHE A 86 4.14 -6.90 11.61
N SER A 87 4.43 -6.32 10.45
CA SER A 87 4.99 -7.07 9.32
C SER A 87 6.29 -7.80 9.67
N LEU A 88 6.99 -7.36 10.72
CA LEU A 88 8.18 -8.02 11.27
C LEU A 88 7.89 -9.43 11.83
N VAL A 89 6.64 -9.75 12.17
CA VAL A 89 6.22 -11.12 12.49
C VAL A 89 6.13 -11.97 11.22
N ALA A 90 5.73 -11.37 10.10
CA ALA A 90 5.67 -12.00 8.76
C ALA A 90 6.97 -11.91 7.97
N PHE A 91 8.08 -11.59 8.64
CA PHE A 91 9.31 -11.17 7.98
C PHE A 91 9.84 -12.19 6.96
N ASP A 92 9.82 -13.47 7.32
CA ASP A 92 10.24 -14.56 6.44
C ASP A 92 9.38 -14.65 5.17
N GLN A 93 8.06 -14.45 5.29
CA GLN A 93 7.16 -14.48 4.14
C GLN A 93 7.40 -13.30 3.19
N VAL A 94 7.62 -12.11 3.74
CA VAL A 94 7.83 -10.88 2.98
C VAL A 94 9.22 -10.83 2.35
N VAL A 95 10.26 -11.36 3.01
CA VAL A 95 11.66 -11.20 2.57
C VAL A 95 12.26 -12.45 1.94
N ASN A 96 11.96 -13.64 2.45
CA ASN A 96 12.56 -14.87 1.93
C ASN A 96 11.64 -15.57 0.92
N ASN A 97 10.33 -15.53 1.09
CA ASN A 97 9.41 -16.30 0.25
C ASN A 97 8.92 -15.47 -0.95
N ALA A 98 8.16 -14.40 -0.72
CA ALA A 98 7.51 -13.64 -1.80
C ALA A 98 8.47 -13.17 -2.92
N PRO A 99 9.57 -12.44 -2.63
CA PRO A 99 10.45 -11.90 -3.67
C PRO A 99 11.32 -12.95 -4.36
N ASN A 100 11.64 -14.06 -3.68
CA ASN A 100 12.59 -15.05 -4.21
C ASN A 100 11.92 -16.19 -4.97
N MET A 101 10.61 -16.39 -4.82
CA MET A 101 9.91 -17.55 -5.41
C MET A 101 10.07 -17.62 -6.94
N PHE A 102 10.07 -16.48 -7.63
CA PHE A 102 10.30 -16.44 -9.08
C PHE A 102 11.65 -17.07 -9.43
N THR A 103 12.72 -16.65 -8.77
CA THR A 103 14.07 -17.17 -8.99
C THR A 103 14.21 -18.60 -8.51
N MET A 104 13.70 -18.94 -7.31
CA MET A 104 13.79 -20.27 -6.72
C MET A 104 13.05 -21.34 -7.53
N SER A 105 11.98 -20.94 -8.21
CA SER A 105 11.21 -21.81 -9.10
C SER A 105 11.71 -21.83 -10.55
N GLY A 106 12.82 -21.15 -10.86
CA GLY A 106 13.31 -21.06 -12.25
C GLY A 106 12.34 -20.34 -13.20
N GLY A 107 11.56 -19.39 -12.69
CA GLY A 107 10.58 -18.60 -13.44
C GLY A 107 9.20 -19.25 -13.59
N GLN A 108 8.92 -20.34 -12.88
CA GLN A 108 7.62 -21.03 -12.97
C GLN A 108 6.50 -20.30 -12.22
N PHE A 109 6.82 -19.58 -11.14
CA PHE A 109 5.85 -18.85 -10.33
C PHE A 109 6.18 -17.35 -10.27
N ASN A 110 5.33 -16.52 -10.88
CA ASN A 110 5.25 -15.11 -10.53
C ASN A 110 4.45 -14.96 -9.23
N ILE A 111 4.79 -13.97 -8.39
CA ILE A 111 4.09 -13.72 -7.13
C ILE A 111 3.41 -12.35 -7.19
N PRO A 112 2.22 -12.26 -7.82
CA PRO A 112 1.42 -11.03 -7.88
C PRO A 112 0.75 -10.76 -6.52
N ILE A 113 1.49 -10.21 -5.57
CA ILE A 113 1.02 -9.92 -4.21
C ILE A 113 1.27 -8.46 -3.86
N THR A 114 0.28 -7.82 -3.24
CA THR A 114 0.44 -6.49 -2.66
C THR A 114 0.36 -6.58 -1.14
N PHE A 115 1.40 -6.16 -0.44
CA PHE A 115 1.38 -5.94 1.00
C PHE A 115 1.12 -4.47 1.27
N ARG A 116 0.15 -4.15 2.13
CA ARG A 116 -0.20 -2.77 2.45
C ARG A 116 -0.55 -2.57 3.92
N GLY A 117 -0.57 -1.32 4.33
CA GLY A 117 -0.86 -0.93 5.69
C GLY A 117 -0.14 0.35 6.13
N PRO A 118 -0.47 0.86 7.33
CA PRO A 118 0.16 2.02 7.91
C PRO A 118 1.65 1.80 8.21
N ASN A 119 2.50 2.79 7.96
CA ASN A 119 3.93 2.76 8.17
C ASN A 119 4.47 4.13 8.63
N GLY A 120 5.49 4.10 9.48
CA GLY A 120 6.12 5.30 10.05
C GLY A 120 5.38 5.85 11.26
N PRO A 121 5.90 6.94 11.85
CA PRO A 121 5.36 7.52 13.07
C PRO A 121 3.98 8.17 12.85
N ALA A 122 3.13 8.04 13.88
CA ALA A 122 1.84 8.71 14.00
C ALA A 122 1.74 9.44 15.36
N HIS A 123 0.53 9.87 15.77
CA HIS A 123 0.34 10.62 17.01
C HIS A 123 0.30 9.72 18.25
N GLN A 124 1.42 9.65 18.97
CA GLN A 124 1.53 9.09 20.33
C GLN A 124 1.26 7.57 20.44
N LEU A 125 1.51 6.80 19.38
CA LEU A 125 1.27 5.34 19.38
C LEU A 125 2.41 4.50 19.97
N GLY A 126 3.53 5.14 20.34
CA GLY A 126 4.63 4.48 21.05
C GLY A 126 5.45 3.51 20.19
N ALA A 127 6.13 2.58 20.87
CA ALA A 127 7.22 1.79 20.31
C ALA A 127 6.79 0.83 19.19
N THR A 128 5.57 0.29 19.22
CA THR A 128 5.16 -0.81 18.34
C THR A 128 4.33 -0.38 17.13
N HIS A 129 4.07 0.93 16.97
CA HIS A 129 3.20 1.49 15.92
C HIS A 129 3.86 2.67 15.19
N SER A 130 5.18 2.81 15.31
CA SER A 130 5.90 3.98 14.78
C SER A 130 7.13 3.62 13.93
N HIS A 131 7.35 2.34 13.63
CA HIS A 131 8.48 1.95 12.80
C HIS A 131 8.29 2.44 11.36
N ALA A 132 9.31 3.12 10.84
CA ALA A 132 9.45 3.42 9.42
C ALA A 132 10.26 2.29 8.78
N THR A 133 9.57 1.35 8.12
CA THR A 133 10.16 0.10 7.62
C THR A 133 10.58 0.16 6.15
N GLU A 134 10.32 1.27 5.47
CA GLU A 134 10.55 1.43 4.03
C GLU A 134 12.01 1.20 3.63
N ASN A 135 12.96 1.69 4.42
CA ASN A 135 14.39 1.55 4.16
C ASN A 135 14.83 0.08 4.28
N PHE A 136 14.29 -0.63 5.25
CA PHE A 136 14.54 -2.02 5.50
C PHE A 136 14.10 -2.85 4.28
N TYR A 137 12.84 -2.71 3.88
CA TYR A 137 12.29 -3.51 2.79
C TYR A 137 12.80 -3.09 1.40
N ALA A 138 13.11 -1.80 1.20
CA ALA A 138 13.70 -1.34 -0.06
C ALA A 138 15.10 -1.91 -0.33
N SER A 139 15.77 -2.42 0.71
CA SER A 139 17.07 -3.09 0.57
C SER A 139 16.98 -4.55 0.13
N VAL A 140 15.77 -5.13 0.06
CA VAL A 140 15.54 -6.53 -0.31
C VAL A 140 15.32 -6.65 -1.82
N PRO A 141 16.20 -7.35 -2.56
CA PRO A 141 16.00 -7.60 -3.99
C PRO A 141 14.72 -8.37 -4.28
N GLY A 142 14.03 -8.01 -5.35
CA GLY A 142 12.76 -8.63 -5.76
C GLY A 142 11.52 -8.02 -5.10
N LEU A 143 11.68 -7.20 -4.05
CA LEU A 143 10.59 -6.37 -3.53
C LEU A 143 10.57 -5.00 -4.24
N LYS A 144 9.35 -4.56 -4.59
CA LYS A 144 9.10 -3.15 -4.94
C LYS A 144 8.47 -2.48 -3.73
N VAL A 145 8.89 -1.26 -3.43
CA VAL A 145 8.36 -0.47 -2.30
C VAL A 145 7.89 0.89 -2.82
N CYS A 146 6.68 1.29 -2.47
CA CYS A 146 6.18 2.64 -2.74
C CYS A 146 5.50 3.24 -1.51
N THR A 147 5.59 4.56 -1.38
CA THR A 147 5.13 5.29 -0.19
C THR A 147 4.30 6.52 -0.63
N PRO A 148 2.99 6.36 -0.88
CA PRO A 148 2.16 7.45 -1.38
C PRO A 148 2.11 8.65 -0.44
N ALA A 149 1.99 9.86 -1.00
CA ALA A 149 2.03 11.11 -0.24
C ALA A 149 0.80 11.99 -0.43
N THR A 150 0.00 11.75 -1.47
CA THR A 150 -1.26 12.46 -1.75
C THR A 150 -2.37 11.46 -2.06
N PRO A 151 -3.65 11.86 -2.01
CA PRO A 151 -4.76 10.98 -2.41
C PRO A 151 -4.62 10.43 -3.84
N ARG A 152 -4.12 11.24 -4.77
CA ARG A 152 -3.83 10.81 -6.14
C ARG A 152 -2.76 9.73 -6.18
N ASP A 153 -1.65 9.93 -5.45
CA ASP A 153 -0.58 8.94 -5.33
C ASP A 153 -1.12 7.64 -4.72
N ALA A 154 -1.92 7.75 -3.66
CA ALA A 154 -2.49 6.60 -2.95
C ALA A 154 -3.35 5.73 -3.87
N LYS A 155 -4.24 6.36 -4.65
CA LYS A 155 -5.09 5.63 -5.60
C LYS A 155 -4.26 5.02 -6.73
N GLY A 156 -3.45 5.83 -7.42
CA GLY A 156 -2.71 5.39 -8.61
C GLY A 156 -1.62 4.36 -8.32
N LEU A 157 -0.86 4.53 -7.24
CA LEU A 157 0.19 3.59 -6.85
C LEU A 157 -0.38 2.28 -6.33
N LEU A 158 -1.47 2.30 -5.55
CA LEU A 158 -2.10 1.06 -5.09
C LEU A 158 -2.66 0.26 -6.27
N LYS A 159 -3.39 0.90 -7.20
CA LYS A 159 -3.87 0.23 -8.42
C LYS A 159 -2.72 -0.37 -9.23
N THR A 160 -1.63 0.38 -9.39
CA THR A 160 -0.44 -0.12 -10.10
C THR A 160 0.22 -1.28 -9.36
N ALA A 161 0.28 -1.24 -8.03
CA ALA A 161 0.82 -2.31 -7.20
C ALA A 161 0.02 -3.62 -7.35
N VAL A 162 -1.32 -3.59 -7.25
CA VAL A 162 -2.10 -4.84 -7.36
C VAL A 162 -2.10 -5.40 -8.78
N ARG A 163 -1.81 -4.58 -9.80
CA ARG A 163 -1.63 -5.01 -11.20
C ARG A 163 -0.21 -5.47 -11.53
N ASP A 164 0.76 -5.25 -10.65
CA ASP A 164 2.14 -5.70 -10.86
C ASP A 164 2.24 -7.22 -10.60
N ASP A 165 2.98 -7.93 -11.45
CA ASP A 165 3.18 -9.39 -11.30
C ASP A 165 4.30 -9.77 -10.31
N ASN A 166 4.82 -8.77 -9.58
CA ASN A 166 5.85 -8.93 -8.56
C ASN A 166 5.29 -8.54 -7.18
N PRO A 167 5.97 -8.93 -6.08
CA PRO A 167 5.62 -8.46 -4.76
C PRO A 167 5.83 -6.94 -4.63
N VAL A 168 4.78 -6.23 -4.21
CA VAL A 168 4.82 -4.78 -3.98
C VAL A 168 4.36 -4.43 -2.57
N LEU A 169 5.11 -3.57 -1.89
CA LEU A 169 4.76 -2.98 -0.60
C LEU A 169 4.24 -1.56 -0.82
N VAL A 170 3.02 -1.29 -0.35
CA VAL A 170 2.39 0.03 -0.34
C VAL A 170 2.34 0.53 1.10
N LEU A 171 3.28 1.41 1.45
CA LEU A 171 3.49 1.88 2.82
C LEU A 171 2.79 3.21 3.03
N GLU A 172 1.70 3.19 3.79
CA GLU A 172 0.79 4.32 3.93
C GLU A 172 1.12 5.11 5.20
N SER A 173 1.23 6.44 5.13
CA SER A 173 1.39 7.20 6.37
C SER A 173 0.05 7.44 7.04
N GLU A 174 -0.05 7.05 8.32
CA GLU A 174 -1.28 7.19 9.11
C GLU A 174 -1.77 8.65 9.20
N LEU A 175 -0.83 9.59 9.38
CA LEU A 175 -1.15 11.02 9.48
C LEU A 175 -1.77 11.59 8.19
N LEU A 176 -1.60 10.91 7.06
CA LEU A 176 -2.16 11.33 5.78
C LEU A 176 -3.58 10.83 5.54
N TYR A 177 -4.12 9.86 6.30
CA TYR A 177 -5.43 9.25 5.98
C TYR A 177 -6.57 10.26 5.88
N SER A 178 -6.56 11.31 6.71
CA SER A 178 -7.57 12.38 6.71
C SER A 178 -7.23 13.54 5.78
N SER A 179 -6.02 13.57 5.21
CA SER A 179 -5.61 14.60 4.25
C SER A 179 -6.47 14.53 2.99
N LYS A 180 -6.79 15.70 2.43
CA LYS A 180 -7.58 15.85 1.21
C LYS A 180 -6.71 16.27 0.04
N GLY A 181 -7.16 15.92 -1.16
CA GLY A 181 -6.46 16.22 -2.38
C GLY A 181 -7.30 15.87 -3.60
N MET A 182 -6.89 16.42 -4.73
CA MET A 182 -7.58 16.24 -6.00
C MET A 182 -7.21 14.89 -6.61
N VAL A 183 -8.23 14.15 -7.06
CA VAL A 183 -8.11 12.88 -7.77
C VAL A 183 -8.97 12.93 -9.03
N GLU A 184 -8.57 12.20 -10.06
CA GLU A 184 -9.30 12.02 -11.29
C GLU A 184 -10.74 11.50 -11.03
N PRO A 185 -11.72 11.82 -11.90
CA PRO A 185 -13.07 11.27 -11.83
C PRO A 185 -13.07 9.72 -11.82
N PRO A 186 -14.07 9.06 -11.23
CA PRO A 186 -14.12 7.59 -11.14
C PRO A 186 -14.08 6.86 -12.50
N ASP A 187 -14.54 7.51 -13.56
CA ASP A 187 -14.58 7.01 -14.94
C ASP A 187 -13.24 7.14 -15.68
N GLU A 188 -12.25 7.82 -15.08
CA GLU A 188 -10.92 7.99 -15.66
C GLU A 188 -9.90 7.06 -14.97
N GLU A 189 -9.19 6.28 -15.77
CA GLU A 189 -8.23 5.30 -15.27
C GLU A 189 -6.97 5.99 -14.74
N LEU A 190 -6.75 5.92 -13.43
CA LEU A 190 -5.57 6.42 -12.77
C LEU A 190 -4.59 5.30 -12.41
N LEU A 191 -3.44 5.29 -13.09
CA LEU A 191 -2.28 4.47 -12.73
C LEU A 191 -1.04 5.37 -12.63
N ILE A 192 -0.20 5.13 -11.64
CA ILE A 192 1.06 5.84 -11.45
C ILE A 192 2.20 4.83 -11.51
N PRO A 193 3.16 4.99 -12.44
CA PRO A 193 4.24 4.04 -12.62
C PRO A 193 5.12 3.93 -11.36
N LEU A 194 5.32 2.71 -10.89
CA LEU A 194 6.28 2.42 -9.82
C LEU A 194 7.71 2.80 -10.24
N GLY A 195 8.52 3.25 -9.29
CA GLY A 195 9.92 3.63 -9.53
C GLY A 195 10.12 4.96 -10.24
N LYS A 196 9.06 5.77 -10.42
CA LYS A 196 9.18 7.15 -10.94
C LYS A 196 8.84 8.17 -9.86
N ALA A 197 9.76 9.10 -9.63
CA ALA A 197 9.51 10.27 -8.80
C ALA A 197 8.69 11.33 -9.56
N GLU A 198 8.03 12.21 -8.83
CA GLU A 198 7.31 13.37 -9.36
C GLU A 198 7.90 14.65 -8.78
N VAL A 199 8.14 15.65 -9.64
CA VAL A 199 8.50 16.99 -9.21
C VAL A 199 7.22 17.72 -8.80
N LYS A 200 6.98 17.85 -7.50
CA LYS A 200 5.79 18.54 -6.97
C LYS A 200 5.90 20.07 -7.07
N ARG A 201 7.13 20.60 -7.15
CA ARG A 201 7.43 22.03 -7.26
C ARG A 201 8.80 22.22 -7.91
N GLU A 202 8.86 23.04 -8.95
CA GLU A 202 10.10 23.42 -9.63
C GLU A 202 10.89 24.47 -8.82
N GLY A 203 12.22 24.47 -8.97
CA GLY A 203 13.12 25.41 -8.30
C GLY A 203 14.56 25.31 -8.82
N SER A 204 15.38 26.32 -8.57
CA SER A 204 16.76 26.41 -9.12
C SER A 204 17.89 26.41 -8.08
N ASP A 205 17.61 26.76 -6.83
CA ASP A 205 18.66 26.98 -5.82
C ASP A 205 18.96 25.72 -4.98
N VAL A 206 17.95 24.90 -4.71
CA VAL A 206 18.07 23.67 -3.90
C VAL A 206 17.06 22.61 -4.35
N SER A 207 17.45 21.34 -4.28
CA SER A 207 16.54 20.21 -4.48
C SER A 207 16.21 19.55 -3.14
N ILE A 208 14.92 19.45 -2.81
CA ILE A 208 14.42 18.77 -1.61
C ILE A 208 13.85 17.40 -2.03
N ILE A 209 14.54 16.32 -1.64
CA ILE A 209 14.12 14.94 -1.92
C ILE A 209 13.41 14.39 -0.68
N CYS A 210 12.15 14.00 -0.82
CA CYS A 210 11.30 13.54 0.26
C CYS A 210 10.22 12.57 -0.24
N TYR A 211 9.57 11.87 0.67
CA TYR A 211 8.52 10.88 0.36
C TYR A 211 7.51 10.75 1.52
N ALA A 212 6.38 10.09 1.28
CA ALA A 212 5.31 9.89 2.26
C ALA A 212 4.89 11.19 2.96
N GLN A 213 4.69 11.14 4.29
CA GLN A 213 4.26 12.29 5.11
C GLN A 213 5.21 13.48 5.13
N THR A 214 6.45 13.32 4.67
CA THR A 214 7.39 14.44 4.61
C THR A 214 7.15 15.34 3.38
N VAL A 215 6.42 14.89 2.36
CA VAL A 215 6.14 15.69 1.16
C VAL A 215 5.28 16.93 1.48
N PRO A 216 4.13 16.83 2.19
CA PRO A 216 3.38 18.03 2.58
C PRO A 216 4.18 19.00 3.46
N LEU A 217 5.09 18.47 4.30
CA LEU A 217 5.98 19.29 5.11
C LEU A 217 7.01 20.02 4.23
N ALA A 218 7.66 19.32 3.30
CA ALA A 218 8.62 19.88 2.37
C ALA A 218 7.99 20.99 1.51
N LEU A 219 6.74 20.83 1.06
CA LEU A 219 6.03 21.87 0.32
C LEU A 219 5.78 23.13 1.15
N LYS A 220 5.47 23.00 2.45
CA LYS A 220 5.34 24.15 3.36
C LYS A 220 6.68 24.86 3.55
N VAL A 221 7.77 24.10 3.73
CA VAL A 221 9.12 24.67 3.86
C VAL A 221 9.54 25.36 2.57
N ALA A 222 9.27 24.77 1.41
CA ALA A 222 9.57 25.40 0.11
C ALA A 222 8.81 26.72 -0.10
N ALA A 223 7.57 26.84 0.40
CA ALA A 223 6.84 28.09 0.38
C ALA A 223 7.48 29.16 1.27
N GLN A 224 8.02 28.78 2.43
CA GLN A 224 8.74 29.71 3.32
C GLN A 224 10.09 30.14 2.77
N LEU A 225 10.78 29.30 1.98
CA LEU A 225 12.06 29.64 1.36
C LEU A 225 11.94 30.57 0.15
N GLU A 226 10.73 30.73 -0.40
CA GLU A 226 10.45 31.66 -1.50
C GLU A 226 10.19 33.10 -1.02
N GLU A 227 9.81 33.27 0.25
CA GLU A 227 9.67 34.58 0.92
C GLU A 227 11.03 35.25 1.17
#